data_AF-A0A6B0V3T6-F1
#
_entry.id   AF-A0A6B0V3T6-F1
#
_cell.length_a   1.000
_cell.length_b   1.000
_cell.length_c   1.000
_cell.angle_alpha   90.00
_cell.angle_beta   90.00
_cell.angle_gamma   90.00
#
_symmetry.space_group_name_H-M   'P 1'
#
loop_
_entity.id
_entity.type
_entity.pdbx_description
1 polymer ?
#
loop_
_entity_poly.entity_id
_entity_poly.type
_entity_poly.pdbx_seq_one_letter_code
_entity_poly.pdbx_strand_id
1 'polypeptide(L)'
;MKTFFSLIIAALYGFVKCSPECSCPSLGSFLLRDAELNIFRDPWPFLRSPDRLYLKYIPFLEKFRDIACVISDFIRMDSQYHIERKVSWTNLSTTASIRYSINVTIQEVKKSKTEFSVIYRGESYDFETVFADFKCLIIRISRTQAEQNQEGTCLLWVKEKYLENPLRHCSFFYYIFCQGRYDDLKPKKGCDRNIKEKDTNAPTTGGNHGTGDTRPPR
;
A
#
# COMPACT_ATOMS: atom_id res chain seq x y z
N MET A 1 23.67 2.48 5.62
CA MET A 1 24.78 1.71 5.05
C MET A 1 24.96 0.35 5.75
N LYS A 2 25.10 0.28 7.08
CA LYS A 2 25.22 -1.00 7.81
C LYS A 2 24.07 -1.99 7.55
N THR A 3 22.83 -1.50 7.51
CA THR A 3 21.60 -2.30 7.32
C THR A 3 21.45 -2.89 5.90
N PHE A 4 21.79 -2.12 4.86
CA PHE A 4 21.84 -2.62 3.48
C PHE A 4 22.93 -3.69 3.32
N PHE A 5 24.07 -3.51 3.98
CA PHE A 5 25.15 -4.49 4.00
C PHE A 5 24.75 -5.77 4.74
N SER A 6 24.07 -5.67 5.89
CA SER A 6 23.56 -6.85 6.63
C SER A 6 22.55 -7.65 5.81
N LEU A 7 21.64 -6.99 5.07
CA LEU A 7 20.67 -7.67 4.22
C LEU A 7 21.31 -8.26 2.95
N ILE A 8 22.29 -7.57 2.35
CA ILE A 8 23.08 -8.14 1.25
C ILE A 8 23.88 -9.36 1.74
N ILE A 9 24.49 -9.28 2.92
CA ILE A 9 25.21 -10.42 3.52
C ILE A 9 24.24 -11.57 3.82
N ALA A 10 23.05 -11.31 4.37
CA ALA A 10 22.04 -12.33 4.59
C ALA A 10 21.57 -12.96 3.28
N ALA A 11 21.45 -12.17 2.21
CA ALA A 11 21.11 -12.68 0.89
C ALA A 11 22.23 -13.55 0.31
N LEU A 12 23.49 -13.12 0.41
CA LEU A 12 24.66 -13.89 0.02
C LEU A 12 24.81 -15.16 0.88
N TYR A 13 24.44 -15.11 2.15
CA TYR A 13 24.50 -16.26 3.07
C TYR A 13 23.49 -17.35 2.69
N GLY A 14 22.32 -16.98 2.20
CA GLY A 14 21.35 -17.91 1.59
C GLY A 14 21.92 -18.62 0.35
N PHE A 15 22.69 -17.91 -0.47
CA PHE A 15 23.41 -18.51 -1.61
C PHE A 15 24.53 -19.47 -1.17
N VAL A 16 25.25 -19.17 -0.09
CA VAL A 16 26.37 -20.00 0.41
C VAL A 16 25.89 -21.28 1.11
N LYS A 17 24.69 -21.29 1.71
CA LYS A 17 24.11 -22.48 2.36
C LYS A 17 23.43 -23.45 1.41
N CYS A 18 23.36 -23.15 0.11
CA CYS A 18 22.82 -24.04 -0.90
C CYS A 18 23.88 -25.06 -1.34
N SER A 19 23.71 -26.34 -0.98
CA SER A 19 24.42 -27.43 -1.64
C SER A 19 23.64 -27.88 -2.90
N PRO A 20 24.31 -28.46 -3.91
CA PRO A 20 23.67 -28.90 -5.15
C PRO A 20 22.55 -29.95 -4.97
N GLU A 21 22.46 -30.57 -3.79
CA GLU A 21 21.55 -31.69 -3.50
C GLU A 21 20.23 -31.26 -2.83
N CYS A 22 20.03 -29.97 -2.53
CA CYS A 22 18.85 -29.47 -1.84
C CYS A 22 18.08 -28.43 -2.65
N SER A 23 16.75 -28.60 -2.74
CA SER A 23 15.82 -27.57 -3.22
C SER A 23 15.91 -26.35 -2.32
N CYS A 24 16.68 -25.34 -2.73
CA CYS A 24 16.86 -24.14 -1.93
C CYS A 24 15.56 -23.33 -1.81
N PRO A 25 15.19 -22.92 -0.58
CA PRO A 25 14.11 -21.96 -0.41
C PRO A 25 14.45 -20.68 -1.17
N SER A 26 13.44 -20.04 -1.78
CA SER A 26 13.66 -18.76 -2.46
C SER A 26 14.24 -17.75 -1.49
N LEU A 27 15.13 -16.88 -1.97
CA LEU A 27 15.75 -15.83 -1.13
C LEU A 27 14.71 -15.07 -0.31
N GLY A 28 13.57 -14.72 -0.91
CA GLY A 28 12.47 -14.08 -0.20
C GLY A 28 11.91 -14.92 0.94
N SER A 29 11.72 -16.23 0.74
CA SER A 29 11.22 -17.13 1.79
C SER A 29 12.21 -17.33 2.95
N PHE A 30 13.51 -17.31 2.67
CA PHE A 30 14.54 -17.37 3.70
C PHE A 30 14.54 -16.09 4.54
N LEU A 31 14.57 -14.93 3.89
CA LEU A 31 14.61 -13.62 4.57
C LEU A 31 13.35 -13.34 5.40
N LEU A 32 12.17 -13.84 4.99
CA LEU A 32 10.92 -13.69 5.75
C LEU A 32 10.81 -14.64 6.97
N ARG A 33 11.63 -15.69 7.04
CA ARG A 33 11.60 -16.65 8.16
C ARG A 33 12.60 -16.33 9.27
N ASP A 34 13.61 -15.51 8.96
CA ASP A 34 14.64 -15.14 9.93
C ASP A 34 14.12 -14.05 10.88
N ALA A 35 13.97 -14.40 12.16
CA ALA A 35 13.47 -13.50 13.19
C ALA A 35 14.41 -12.31 13.46
N GLU A 36 15.71 -12.45 13.20
CA GLU A 36 16.69 -11.35 13.32
C GLU A 36 16.43 -10.25 12.29
N LEU A 37 15.80 -10.60 11.16
CA LEU A 37 15.44 -9.66 10.10
C LEU A 37 14.10 -8.96 10.36
N ASN A 38 13.38 -9.31 11.43
CA ASN A 38 12.13 -8.64 11.79
C ASN A 38 12.32 -7.16 12.09
N ILE A 39 13.53 -6.71 12.44
CA ILE A 39 13.85 -5.29 12.59
C ILE A 39 13.62 -4.49 11.29
N PHE A 40 13.72 -5.14 10.14
CA PHE A 40 13.44 -4.57 8.81
C PHE A 40 12.00 -4.80 8.38
N ARG A 41 11.18 -5.36 9.26
CA ARG A 41 9.78 -5.69 9.00
C ARG A 41 8.86 -5.09 10.05
N ASP A 42 9.39 -4.32 10.99
CA ASP A 42 8.60 -3.49 11.89
C ASP A 42 8.07 -2.26 11.12
N PRO A 43 6.77 -2.16 10.85
CA PRO A 43 6.22 -1.06 10.07
C PRO A 43 6.04 0.21 10.90
N TRP A 44 6.04 0.12 12.25
CA TRP A 44 5.61 1.20 13.14
C TRP A 44 6.50 2.44 13.07
N PRO A 45 7.84 2.36 12.95
CA PRO A 45 8.68 3.53 12.74
C PRO A 45 8.34 4.30 11.45
N PHE A 46 7.88 3.60 10.41
CA PHE A 46 7.46 4.23 9.15
C PHE A 46 6.04 4.80 9.27
N LEU A 47 5.07 4.00 9.74
CA LEU A 47 3.64 4.35 9.79
C LEU A 47 3.31 5.49 10.74
N ARG A 48 4.00 5.58 11.89
CA ARG A 48 3.83 6.66 12.89
C ARG A 48 4.35 8.01 12.42
N SER A 49 5.08 8.05 11.30
CA SER A 49 5.64 9.28 10.81
C SER A 49 4.54 10.25 10.36
N PRO A 50 4.62 11.54 10.74
CA PRO A 50 3.70 12.56 10.21
C PRO A 50 4.00 12.89 8.74
N ASP A 51 5.08 12.34 8.17
CA ASP A 51 5.41 12.51 6.76
C ASP A 51 4.23 12.09 5.88
N ARG A 52 3.92 12.91 4.86
CA ARG A 52 3.02 12.54 3.77
C ARG A 52 3.61 11.37 3.00
N LEU A 53 2.79 10.34 2.75
CA LEU A 53 3.21 9.12 2.06
C LEU A 53 2.60 9.07 0.66
N TYR A 54 3.33 8.52 -0.28
CA TYR A 54 2.92 8.32 -1.67
C TYR A 54 3.03 6.84 -2.01
N LEU A 55 2.00 6.31 -2.67
CA LEU A 55 2.09 4.97 -3.24
C LEU A 55 2.89 5.06 -4.55
N LYS A 56 3.97 4.28 -4.61
CA LYS A 56 4.83 4.20 -5.78
C LYS A 56 4.49 2.99 -6.64
N TYR A 57 4.39 1.80 -6.03
CA TYR A 57 4.01 0.58 -6.74
C TYR A 57 2.68 0.05 -6.22
N ILE A 58 1.80 -0.32 -7.15
CA ILE A 58 0.51 -0.96 -6.91
C ILE A 58 0.45 -2.27 -7.72
N PRO A 59 -0.32 -3.27 -7.29
CA PRO A 59 -0.49 -4.49 -8.08
C PRO A 59 -1.04 -4.19 -9.47
N PHE A 60 -0.51 -4.89 -10.49
CA PHE A 60 -0.99 -4.79 -11.87
C PHE A 60 -2.37 -5.44 -12.00
N LEU A 61 -3.43 -4.67 -11.75
CA LEU A 61 -4.81 -5.12 -11.80
C LEU A 61 -5.67 -4.12 -12.57
N GLU A 62 -6.57 -4.62 -13.41
CA GLU A 62 -7.44 -3.79 -14.26
C GLU A 62 -8.21 -2.73 -13.47
N LYS A 63 -8.67 -3.09 -12.27
CA LYS A 63 -9.39 -2.19 -11.35
C LYS A 63 -8.59 -0.96 -10.90
N PHE A 64 -7.27 -0.96 -11.08
CA PHE A 64 -6.38 0.13 -10.68
C PHE A 64 -5.84 0.94 -11.86
N ARG A 65 -6.21 0.60 -13.10
CA ARG A 65 -5.68 1.24 -14.33
C ARG A 65 -5.87 2.76 -14.34
N ASP A 66 -7.00 3.25 -13.85
CA ASP A 66 -7.35 4.68 -13.86
C ASP A 66 -7.06 5.38 -12.53
N ILE A 67 -6.26 4.75 -11.65
CA ILE A 67 -5.88 5.34 -10.37
C ILE A 67 -4.50 5.98 -10.48
N ALA A 68 -4.41 7.24 -10.06
CA ALA A 68 -3.15 7.97 -9.95
C ALA A 68 -3.09 8.78 -8.65
N CYS A 69 -1.90 9.30 -8.34
CA CYS A 69 -1.68 10.22 -7.23
C CYS A 69 -2.27 9.75 -5.88
N VAL A 70 -1.95 8.52 -5.51
CA VAL A 70 -2.37 7.91 -4.24
C VAL A 70 -1.49 8.41 -3.10
N ILE A 71 -2.10 9.07 -2.11
CA ILE A 71 -1.44 9.74 -1.00
C ILE A 71 -2.05 9.26 0.31
N SER A 72 -1.23 9.13 1.36
CA SER A 72 -1.66 8.92 2.74
C SER A 72 -1.13 10.02 3.66
N ASP A 73 -2.04 10.88 4.11
CA ASP A 73 -1.77 11.98 5.03
C ASP A 73 -2.04 11.56 6.47
N PHE A 74 -1.16 11.96 7.38
CA PHE A 74 -1.33 11.71 8.81
C PHE A 74 -2.45 12.61 9.36
N ILE A 75 -3.36 12.04 10.16
CA ILE A 75 -4.39 12.81 10.87
C ILE A 75 -4.00 12.93 12.34
N ARG A 76 -3.96 11.80 13.06
CA ARG A 76 -3.65 11.74 14.48
C ARG A 76 -3.11 10.37 14.87
N MET A 77 -2.58 10.29 16.09
CA MET A 77 -2.15 9.06 16.72
C MET A 77 -2.76 9.01 18.12
N ASP A 78 -3.60 8.01 18.36
CA ASP A 78 -4.27 7.85 19.67
C ASP A 78 -3.41 7.01 20.63
N SER A 79 -2.58 6.11 20.09
CA SER A 79 -1.59 5.36 20.85
C SER A 79 -0.41 4.94 19.95
N GLN A 80 0.62 4.33 20.52
CA GLN A 80 1.78 3.84 19.76
C GLN A 80 1.41 2.88 18.62
N TYR A 81 0.25 2.22 18.73
CA TYR A 81 -0.21 1.18 17.82
C TYR A 81 -1.62 1.47 17.27
N HIS A 82 -2.02 2.75 17.26
CA HIS A 82 -3.31 3.21 16.75
C HIS A 82 -3.15 4.57 16.08
N ILE A 83 -3.24 4.60 14.75
CA ILE A 83 -2.96 5.78 13.92
C ILE A 83 -4.11 6.01 12.96
N GLU A 84 -4.55 7.25 12.81
CA GLU A 84 -5.52 7.62 11.78
C GLU A 84 -4.82 8.34 10.63
N ARG A 85 -5.15 7.93 9.40
CA ARG A 85 -4.62 8.56 8.18
C ARG A 85 -5.73 8.79 7.15
N LYS A 86 -5.62 9.87 6.38
CA LYS A 86 -6.47 10.16 5.22
C LYS A 86 -5.79 9.59 3.98
N VAL A 87 -6.37 8.56 3.38
CA VAL A 87 -5.92 8.00 2.10
C VAL A 87 -6.72 8.65 0.98
N SER A 88 -6.04 9.17 -0.03
CA SER A 88 -6.67 9.88 -1.14
C SER A 88 -6.06 9.48 -2.47
N TRP A 89 -6.85 9.49 -3.54
CA TRP A 89 -6.40 9.13 -4.88
C TRP A 89 -7.16 9.92 -5.95
N THR A 90 -6.56 10.04 -7.12
CA THR A 90 -7.18 10.65 -8.29
C THR A 90 -7.72 9.55 -9.19
N ASN A 91 -8.99 9.66 -9.57
CA ASN A 91 -9.60 8.84 -10.61
C ASN A 91 -9.48 9.56 -11.96
N LEU A 92 -8.91 8.86 -12.95
CA LEU A 92 -8.69 9.34 -14.31
C LEU A 92 -9.77 8.91 -15.30
N SER A 93 -10.69 8.03 -14.90
CA SER A 93 -11.75 7.51 -15.80
C SER A 93 -12.87 8.51 -16.09
N THR A 94 -12.90 9.64 -15.37
CA THR A 94 -13.90 10.70 -15.52
C THR A 94 -13.40 11.82 -16.42
N THR A 95 -14.29 12.46 -17.18
CA THR A 95 -13.98 13.56 -18.12
C THR A 95 -13.15 14.70 -17.49
N ALA A 96 -13.41 14.99 -16.22
CA ALA A 96 -12.52 15.76 -15.37
C ALA A 96 -12.00 14.84 -14.27
N SER A 97 -10.70 14.82 -14.01
CA SER A 97 -10.14 13.98 -12.94
C SER A 97 -10.71 14.39 -11.59
N ILE A 98 -11.17 13.41 -10.80
CA ILE A 98 -11.80 13.63 -9.49
C ILE A 98 -10.93 13.02 -8.40
N ARG A 99 -10.76 13.75 -7.30
CA ARG A 99 -10.05 13.26 -6.12
C ARG A 99 -11.00 12.65 -5.11
N TYR A 100 -10.73 11.42 -4.72
CA TYR A 100 -11.44 10.68 -3.68
C TYR A 100 -10.58 10.62 -2.43
N SER A 101 -11.23 10.55 -1.27
CA SER A 101 -10.56 10.44 0.02
C SER A 101 -11.36 9.59 0.99
N ILE A 102 -10.65 8.82 1.81
CA ILE A 102 -11.20 8.06 2.93
C ILE A 102 -10.30 8.24 4.15
N ASN A 103 -10.89 8.21 5.34
CA ASN A 103 -10.13 8.09 6.57
C ASN A 103 -10.05 6.61 6.94
N VAL A 104 -8.86 6.17 7.34
CA VAL A 104 -8.61 4.81 7.79
C VAL A 104 -7.89 4.82 9.12
N THR A 105 -8.12 3.79 9.91
CA THR A 105 -7.44 3.56 11.18
C THR A 105 -6.47 2.41 11.01
N ILE A 106 -5.22 2.58 11.43
CA ILE A 106 -4.16 1.57 11.35
C ILE A 106 -3.86 1.11 12.76
N GLN A 107 -3.89 -0.21 13.00
CA GLN A 107 -3.68 -0.78 14.33
C GLN A 107 -2.81 -2.04 14.33
N GLU A 108 -2.20 -2.33 15.48
CA GLU A 108 -1.39 -3.54 15.68
C GLU A 108 -2.22 -4.81 15.77
N VAL A 109 -1.69 -5.86 15.14
CA VAL A 109 -2.14 -7.23 15.35
C VAL A 109 -1.40 -7.77 16.57
N LYS A 110 -2.11 -7.99 17.68
CA LYS A 110 -1.56 -8.35 19.02
C LYS A 110 -0.52 -9.49 19.05
N LYS A 111 -0.44 -10.33 18.01
CA LYS A 111 0.46 -11.50 17.94
C LYS A 111 1.56 -11.37 16.89
N SER A 112 1.69 -10.23 16.22
CA SER A 112 2.66 -10.07 15.13
C SER A 112 3.28 -8.68 15.13
N LYS A 113 4.61 -8.64 15.20
CA LYS A 113 5.39 -7.39 15.06
C LYS A 113 5.53 -6.93 13.61
N THR A 114 5.23 -7.82 12.67
CA THR A 114 5.42 -7.59 11.23
C THR A 114 4.10 -7.43 10.51
N GLU A 115 2.97 -7.52 11.20
CA GLU A 115 1.64 -7.36 10.62
C GLU A 115 0.90 -6.22 11.29
N PHE A 116 -0.02 -5.62 10.53
CA PHE A 116 -0.92 -4.60 11.04
C PHE A 116 -2.25 -4.69 10.27
N SER A 117 -3.29 -4.13 10.87
CA SER A 117 -4.61 -4.04 10.27
C SER A 117 -4.94 -2.59 9.93
N VAL A 118 -5.69 -2.40 8.85
CA VAL A 118 -6.30 -1.14 8.44
C VAL A 118 -7.80 -1.30 8.52
N ILE A 119 -8.46 -0.51 9.35
CA ILE A 119 -9.91 -0.50 9.53
C ILE A 119 -10.51 0.61 8.67
N TYR A 120 -11.50 0.23 7.86
CA TYR A 120 -12.32 1.15 7.09
C TYR A 120 -13.78 0.72 7.16
N ARG A 121 -14.67 1.62 7.60
CA ARG A 121 -16.12 1.36 7.74
C ARG A 121 -16.47 0.10 8.56
N GLY A 122 -15.65 -0.23 9.56
CA GLY A 122 -15.85 -1.40 10.42
C GLY A 122 -15.28 -2.70 9.86
N GLU A 123 -14.77 -2.70 8.63
CA GLU A 123 -14.05 -3.84 8.05
C GLU A 123 -12.55 -3.72 8.31
N SER A 124 -11.91 -4.85 8.63
CA SER A 124 -10.48 -4.93 8.92
C SER A 124 -9.73 -5.55 7.76
N TYR A 125 -8.68 -4.86 7.30
CA TYR A 125 -7.80 -5.28 6.23
C TYR A 125 -6.38 -5.54 6.75
N ASP A 126 -5.85 -6.75 6.62
CA ASP A 126 -4.61 -7.18 7.26
C ASP A 126 -3.48 -7.18 6.24
N PHE A 127 -2.32 -6.67 6.68
CA PHE A 127 -1.14 -6.52 5.85
C PHE A 127 0.08 -7.13 6.53
N GLU A 128 0.86 -7.86 5.75
CA GLU A 128 2.17 -8.35 6.15
C GLU A 128 3.25 -7.37 5.68
N THR A 129 4.11 -6.95 6.59
CA THR A 129 5.27 -6.11 6.29
C THR A 129 6.41 -6.99 5.81
N VAL A 130 6.82 -6.71 4.57
CA VAL A 130 7.91 -7.42 3.88
C VAL A 130 9.23 -6.70 4.08
N PHE A 131 9.20 -5.37 4.02
CA PHE A 131 10.35 -4.51 4.27
C PHE A 131 9.89 -3.14 4.73
N ALA A 132 10.57 -2.57 5.71
CA ALA A 132 10.33 -1.23 6.21
C ALA A 132 11.67 -0.59 6.60
N ASP A 133 11.86 0.64 6.16
CA ASP A 133 12.92 1.50 6.67
C ASP A 133 12.41 2.94 6.83
N PHE A 134 13.30 3.90 7.04
CA PHE A 134 12.90 5.30 7.22
C PHE A 134 12.46 5.99 5.92
N LYS A 135 12.61 5.36 4.74
CA LYS A 135 12.32 5.90 3.41
C LYS A 135 11.11 5.26 2.76
N CYS A 136 10.95 3.94 2.87
CA CYS A 136 9.90 3.18 2.22
C CYS A 136 9.34 2.05 3.10
N LEU A 137 8.13 1.63 2.73
CA LEU A 137 7.41 0.52 3.33
C LEU A 137 6.85 -0.36 2.21
N ILE A 138 7.16 -1.65 2.28
CA ILE A 138 6.67 -2.69 1.39
C ILE A 138 5.77 -3.60 2.20
N ILE A 139 4.51 -3.66 1.79
CA ILE A 139 3.50 -4.49 2.45
C ILE A 139 2.87 -5.42 1.43
N ARG A 140 2.47 -6.59 1.92
CA ARG A 140 1.74 -7.61 1.18
C ARG A 140 0.33 -7.70 1.73
N ILE A 141 -0.65 -7.79 0.84
CA ILE A 141 -2.05 -8.00 1.22
C ILE A 141 -2.19 -9.42 1.78
N SER A 142 -2.78 -9.58 2.96
CA SER A 142 -2.92 -10.88 3.61
C SER A 142 -3.74 -11.85 2.75
N ARG A 143 -3.36 -13.13 2.79
CA ARG A 143 -3.96 -14.21 1.97
C ARG A 143 -5.45 -14.38 2.21
N THR A 144 -5.92 -14.09 3.42
CA THR A 144 -7.35 -14.19 3.79
C THR A 144 -8.23 -13.15 3.10
N GLN A 145 -7.63 -12.10 2.54
CA GLN A 145 -8.33 -10.97 1.91
C GLN A 145 -8.05 -10.87 0.42
N ALA A 146 -7.12 -11.67 -0.08
CA ALA A 146 -6.88 -11.78 -1.50
C ALA A 146 -8.02 -12.58 -2.15
N GLU A 147 -8.75 -11.95 -3.08
CA GLU A 147 -9.55 -12.69 -4.06
C GLU A 147 -8.63 -13.71 -4.76
N GLN A 148 -9.19 -14.84 -5.25
CA GLN A 148 -8.42 -15.82 -6.03
C GLN A 148 -7.61 -15.09 -7.13
N ASN A 149 -6.28 -15.22 -7.10
CA ASN A 149 -5.26 -14.53 -7.92
C ASN A 149 -4.69 -13.18 -7.42
N GLN A 150 -5.09 -12.67 -6.26
CA GLN A 150 -4.48 -11.49 -5.62
C GLN A 150 -3.50 -11.87 -4.50
N GLU A 151 -3.33 -13.18 -4.29
CA GLU A 151 -2.50 -13.73 -3.22
C GLU A 151 -1.04 -13.29 -3.43
N GLY A 152 -0.50 -12.61 -2.42
CA GLY A 152 0.89 -12.19 -2.42
C GLY A 152 1.21 -10.90 -3.19
N THR A 153 0.19 -10.14 -3.59
CA THR A 153 0.32 -8.80 -4.16
C THR A 153 0.87 -7.80 -3.14
N CYS A 154 1.73 -6.89 -3.61
CA CYS A 154 2.42 -5.93 -2.75
C CYS A 154 2.11 -4.49 -3.10
N LEU A 155 2.36 -3.62 -2.14
CA LEU A 155 2.31 -2.16 -2.26
C LEU A 155 3.66 -1.59 -1.81
N LEU A 156 4.18 -0.60 -2.54
CA LEU A 156 5.36 0.17 -2.12
C LEU A 156 4.95 1.60 -1.79
N TRP A 157 5.00 1.94 -0.50
CA TRP A 157 4.81 3.29 0.01
C TRP A 157 6.15 3.99 0.22
N VAL A 158 6.20 5.29 -0.06
CA VAL A 158 7.40 6.13 0.02
C VAL A 158 7.04 7.46 0.67
N LYS A 159 7.89 7.98 1.55
CA LYS A 159 7.70 9.33 2.11
C LYS A 159 8.00 10.41 1.09
N GLU A 160 7.23 11.50 1.09
CA GLU A 160 7.34 12.60 0.11
C GLU A 160 8.78 13.09 -0.09
N LYS A 161 9.52 13.31 1.01
CA LYS A 161 10.90 13.81 0.99
C LYS A 161 11.90 12.90 0.27
N TYR A 162 11.53 11.66 -0.03
CA TYR A 162 12.38 10.71 -0.75
C TYR A 162 11.87 10.39 -2.16
N LEU A 163 10.85 11.08 -2.68
CA LEU A 163 10.34 10.84 -4.03
C LEU A 163 11.38 11.05 -5.13
N GLU A 164 12.29 12.02 -4.95
CA GLU A 164 13.37 12.30 -5.90
C GLU A 164 14.58 11.37 -5.71
N ASN A 165 14.61 10.58 -4.62
CA ASN A 165 15.66 9.58 -4.46
C ASN A 165 15.39 8.41 -5.40
N PRO A 166 16.44 7.78 -5.96
CA PRO A 166 16.26 6.66 -6.89
C PRO A 166 15.72 5.39 -6.20
N LEU A 167 15.73 5.33 -4.85
CA LEU A 167 15.14 4.27 -4.03
C LEU A 167 15.49 2.83 -4.48
N ARG A 168 16.70 2.65 -5.04
CA ARG A 168 17.14 1.38 -5.65
C ARG A 168 17.00 0.17 -4.72
N HIS A 169 17.25 0.36 -3.42
CA HIS A 169 17.09 -0.69 -2.42
C HIS A 169 15.62 -1.09 -2.22
N CYS A 170 14.69 -0.12 -2.14
CA CYS A 170 13.26 -0.41 -2.05
C CYS A 170 12.77 -1.15 -3.30
N SER A 171 13.17 -0.70 -4.50
CA SER A 171 12.84 -1.39 -5.75
C SER A 171 13.42 -2.80 -5.82
N PHE A 172 14.66 -2.98 -5.36
CA PHE A 172 15.31 -4.29 -5.29
C PHE A 172 14.56 -5.24 -4.35
N PHE A 173 14.26 -4.81 -3.12
CA PHE A 173 13.50 -5.65 -2.18
C PHE A 173 12.09 -5.95 -2.70
N TYR A 174 11.42 -4.97 -3.31
CA TYR A 174 10.13 -5.19 -3.95
C TYR A 174 10.22 -6.31 -5.00
N TYR A 175 11.23 -6.28 -5.86
CA TYR A 175 11.44 -7.32 -6.87
C TYR A 175 11.64 -8.71 -6.24
N ILE A 176 12.50 -8.82 -5.22
CA ILE A 176 12.80 -10.09 -4.55
C ILE A 176 11.56 -10.70 -3.87
N PHE A 177 10.75 -9.89 -3.19
CA PHE A 177 9.64 -10.40 -2.37
C PHE A 177 8.29 -10.43 -3.08
N CYS A 178 8.10 -9.58 -4.09
CA CYS A 178 6.80 -9.32 -4.73
C CYS A 178 6.77 -9.70 -6.21
N GLN A 179 7.78 -10.46 -6.68
CA GLN A 179 7.85 -11.04 -8.03
C GLN A 179 7.77 -10.03 -9.19
N GLY A 180 7.99 -8.75 -8.92
CA GLY A 180 8.10 -7.71 -9.95
C GLY A 180 6.82 -7.39 -10.76
N ARG A 181 5.64 -7.88 -10.37
CA ARG A 181 4.37 -7.56 -11.04
C ARG A 181 3.73 -6.33 -10.40
N TYR A 182 3.92 -5.16 -11.01
CA TYR A 182 3.39 -3.90 -10.49
C TYR A 182 3.20 -2.84 -11.57
N ASP A 183 2.31 -1.90 -11.31
CA ASP A 183 2.26 -0.59 -11.97
C ASP A 183 3.07 0.44 -11.17
N ASP A 184 3.99 1.15 -11.83
CA ASP A 184 4.68 2.30 -11.24
C ASP A 184 3.83 3.55 -11.47
N LEU A 185 3.21 4.04 -10.40
CA LEU A 185 2.37 5.23 -10.42
C LEU A 185 3.17 6.52 -10.64
N LYS A 186 4.52 6.44 -10.60
CA LYS A 186 5.44 7.57 -10.76
C LYS A 186 4.99 8.80 -9.96
N PRO A 187 4.75 8.67 -8.65
CA PRO A 187 4.22 9.74 -7.83
C PRO A 187 5.10 10.99 -7.91
N LYS A 188 4.45 12.15 -8.08
CA LYS A 188 5.10 13.46 -8.07
C LYS A 188 4.60 14.25 -6.88
N LYS A 189 5.51 14.99 -6.24
CA LYS A 189 5.15 15.91 -5.16
C LYS A 189 4.08 16.89 -5.64
N GLY A 190 3.01 17.03 -4.86
CA GLY A 190 1.89 17.91 -5.19
C GLY A 190 1.04 17.49 -6.38
N CYS A 191 1.04 16.20 -6.79
CA CYS A 191 0.18 15.70 -7.86
C CYS A 191 -1.34 15.83 -7.57
N ASP A 192 -1.69 16.15 -6.33
CA ASP A 192 -3.03 16.38 -5.81
C ASP A 192 -3.50 17.84 -6.00
N ARG A 193 -2.59 18.75 -6.37
CA ARG A 193 -2.88 20.17 -6.55
C ARG A 193 -3.78 20.38 -7.77
N ASN A 194 -4.74 21.30 -7.64
CA ASN A 194 -5.67 21.71 -8.70
C ASN A 194 -6.62 20.62 -9.21
N ILE A 195 -6.77 19.51 -8.48
CA ILE A 195 -7.76 18.47 -8.77
C ILE A 195 -8.98 18.73 -7.90
N LYS A 196 -10.17 18.70 -8.50
CA LYS A 196 -11.42 18.85 -7.75
C LYS A 196 -11.60 17.66 -6.80
N GLU A 197 -11.77 17.94 -5.51
CA GLU A 197 -12.23 16.92 -4.57
C GLU A 197 -13.67 16.55 -4.91
N LYS A 198 -14.00 15.26 -4.78
CA LYS A 198 -15.38 14.80 -4.91
C LYS A 198 -16.21 15.44 -3.80
N ASP A 199 -17.26 16.16 -4.18
CA ASP A 199 -18.28 16.59 -3.24
C ASP A 199 -19.00 15.38 -2.65
N THR A 200 -18.77 15.12 -1.36
CA THR A 200 -19.51 14.11 -0.59
C THR A 200 -20.93 14.57 -0.24
N ASN A 201 -21.25 15.85 -0.45
CA ASN A 201 -22.54 16.47 -0.14
C ASN A 201 -23.39 16.80 -1.38
N ALA A 202 -22.89 16.52 -2.60
CA ALA A 202 -23.66 16.76 -3.81
C ALA A 202 -24.86 15.79 -3.85
N PRO A 203 -26.10 16.28 -4.05
CA PRO A 203 -27.24 15.40 -4.30
C PRO A 203 -26.91 14.52 -5.50
N THR A 204 -27.23 13.23 -5.41
CA THR A 204 -27.23 12.33 -6.56
C THR A 204 -28.35 12.79 -7.50
N THR A 205 -28.09 13.79 -8.34
CA THR A 205 -29.04 14.22 -9.38
C THR A 205 -29.01 13.19 -10.51
N GLY A 206 -29.64 12.05 -10.25
CA GLY A 206 -30.15 11.15 -11.28
C GLY A 206 -31.58 11.58 -11.59
N GLY A 207 -31.73 12.38 -12.64
CA GLY A 207 -33.02 12.77 -13.18
C GLY A 207 -33.78 11.58 -13.76
N ASN A 208 -35.10 11.59 -13.56
CA ASN A 208 -36.04 10.97 -14.47
C ASN A 208 -37.09 12.03 -14.80
N HIS A 209 -36.84 12.78 -15.88
CA HIS A 209 -37.88 13.55 -16.54
C HIS A 209 -38.52 12.63 -17.59
N GLY A 210 -39.79 12.33 -17.39
CA GLY A 210 -40.75 12.13 -18.48
C GLY A 210 -41.07 10.69 -18.86
N THR A 211 -42.11 10.14 -18.24
CA THR A 211 -43.31 9.71 -18.99
C THR A 211 -44.53 10.04 -18.14
N GLY A 212 -45.30 11.03 -18.58
CA GLY A 212 -46.63 11.28 -18.05
C GLY A 212 -47.55 10.19 -18.56
N ASP A 213 -48.04 9.35 -17.67
CA ASP A 213 -49.18 8.47 -17.95
C ASP A 213 -50.39 8.95 -17.15
N THR A 214 -51.34 9.49 -17.89
CA THR A 214 -52.72 9.74 -17.53
C THR A 214 -53.37 8.51 -16.89
N ARG A 215 -53.87 8.66 -15.68
CA ARG A 215 -54.64 7.67 -14.93
C ARG A 215 -56.08 7.59 -15.45
N PRO A 216 -56.63 6.42 -15.84
CA PRO A 216 -58.07 6.24 -15.99
C PRO A 216 -58.71 5.87 -14.63
N PRO A 217 -59.98 6.24 -14.42
CA PRO A 217 -60.64 6.10 -13.13
C PRO A 217 -61.16 4.67 -12.89
N ARG A 218 -61.19 4.26 -11.63
CA ARG A 218 -62.09 3.24 -11.10
C ARG A 218 -62.48 3.58 -9.68
#